data_AF-A0A0Q4LP74-F1
#
_entry.id   AF-A0A0Q4LP74-F1
#
_cell.length_a   1.000
_cell.length_b   1.000
_cell.length_c   1.000
_cell.angle_alpha   90.00
_cell.angle_beta   90.00
_cell.angle_gamma   90.00
#
_symmetry.space_group_name_H-M   'P 1'
#
loop_
_entity.id
_entity.type
_entity.pdbx_description
1 polymer ?
#
loop_
_entity_poly.entity_id
_entity_poly.type
_entity_poly.pdbx_seq_one_letter_code
_entity_poly.pdbx_strand_id
1 'polypeptide(L)'
;MNLKNGYWILLLFTLVLGACSPKIRTPKPPTSRPVEKEKPEEKKKPVKKFTQASISLLAPFRLDEINLKTATKADVEKYAMPIDFYQGFKLGIDSAAASGLNFKLNVFDTQDDNAHISMLYKNERFKQSNLIVGPVFPDGQKFIASYSKENNIPVVSPLAASSPSEFNNPNLISIVNNIDLHGKKIAGYITRNFNPANTIVVLINPRKSEDEQFAAPLRVYLQSNPKFIVQEYASAYTFETKMIKGKQYAVIVTSADRAFVLPTIEKLYKLKNLPAGGYNISLFGHPNWVKQNYPTEKVQALNTIVSSSYKIDYKSTAVTSFIKKYRRQYGFEPGEYAFKGFDIGVYFGKLLDQYGENYLENITKEKYKGLHNNFSFIHDEKLGYINTSLMLLKYKNFALNIIE
;
A
#
# COMPACT_ATOMS: atom_id res chain seq x y z
N MET A 1 21.26 72.31 29.57
CA MET A 1 21.78 73.46 28.78
C MET A 1 22.33 72.90 27.47
N ASN A 2 21.54 72.79 26.41
CA ASN A 2 21.01 73.79 25.48
C ASN A 2 21.87 73.94 24.20
N LEU A 3 21.26 73.54 23.06
CA LEU A 3 21.46 74.02 21.68
C LEU A 3 22.83 73.70 21.03
N LYS A 4 23.03 73.52 19.71
CA LYS A 4 22.23 73.72 18.49
C LYS A 4 22.94 73.06 17.29
N ASN A 5 22.14 72.71 16.28
CA ASN A 5 22.29 72.78 14.81
C ASN A 5 23.66 73.09 14.14
N GLY A 6 23.86 72.47 12.96
CA GLY A 6 24.29 73.22 11.76
C GLY A 6 25.14 72.47 10.72
N TYR A 7 24.58 72.29 9.51
CA TYR A 7 25.23 71.81 8.28
C TYR A 7 26.36 72.73 7.77
N TRP A 8 27.39 72.19 7.08
CA TRP A 8 27.75 72.55 5.70
C TRP A 8 28.98 71.81 5.13
N ILE A 9 29.00 71.74 3.79
CA ILE A 9 29.88 71.05 2.84
C ILE A 9 31.05 71.97 2.42
N LEU A 10 32.25 71.44 2.11
CA LEU A 10 33.08 71.74 0.90
C LEU A 10 34.57 71.37 1.01
N LEU A 11 35.19 71.17 -0.17
CA LEU A 11 36.62 71.07 -0.58
C LEU A 11 36.99 69.65 -1.06
N LEU A 12 37.09 69.31 -2.36
CA LEU A 12 37.45 69.97 -3.62
C LEU A 12 38.97 70.22 -3.82
N PHE A 13 39.57 69.28 -4.58
CA PHE A 13 40.70 69.38 -5.54
C PHE A 13 42.15 69.49 -5.08
N THR A 14 43.02 68.61 -5.63
CA THR A 14 44.11 68.90 -6.61
C THR A 14 44.88 67.59 -6.95
N LEU A 15 44.85 67.10 -8.21
CA LEU A 15 45.90 67.14 -9.27
C LEU A 15 47.11 66.20 -9.04
N VAL A 16 47.12 64.97 -9.58
CA VAL A 16 47.65 64.43 -10.88
C VAL A 16 49.19 64.43 -11.03
N LEU A 17 49.69 63.28 -11.58
CA LEU A 17 51.04 62.91 -12.09
C LEU A 17 51.96 62.28 -11.01
N GLY A 18 52.49 61.05 -11.12
CA GLY A 18 52.66 60.13 -12.25
C GLY A 18 54.14 59.69 -12.29
N ALA A 19 54.47 58.53 -11.70
CA ALA A 19 55.77 57.84 -11.90
C ALA A 19 55.65 56.33 -11.63
N CYS A 20 56.42 55.54 -12.37
CA CYS A 20 56.15 54.16 -12.79
C CYS A 20 56.53 53.01 -11.82
N SER A 21 55.67 51.97 -11.83
CA SER A 21 55.83 50.48 -11.76
C SER A 21 57.18 49.81 -11.37
N PRO A 22 57.19 48.57 -10.77
CA PRO A 22 56.47 47.40 -11.30
C PRO A 22 55.86 46.34 -10.32
N LYS A 23 54.76 45.74 -10.81
CA LYS A 23 54.17 44.38 -10.67
C LYS A 23 54.44 43.50 -9.44
N ILE A 24 53.34 43.12 -8.76
CA ILE A 24 53.09 41.76 -8.22
C ILE A 24 51.65 41.33 -8.58
N ARG A 25 51.49 40.09 -9.05
CA ARG A 25 50.24 39.47 -9.53
C ARG A 25 49.28 39.10 -8.39
N THR A 26 47.98 39.28 -8.59
CA THR A 26 46.91 38.47 -7.98
C THR A 26 45.72 38.27 -8.95
N PRO A 27 44.92 37.19 -8.80
CA PRO A 27 44.12 36.58 -9.87
C PRO A 27 42.79 37.28 -10.17
N LYS A 28 42.30 37.12 -11.40
CA LYS A 28 41.01 37.61 -11.92
C LYS A 28 39.80 37.11 -11.08
N PRO A 29 38.82 37.96 -10.76
CA PRO A 29 37.53 37.52 -10.25
C PRO A 29 36.76 36.69 -11.31
N PRO A 30 36.00 35.66 -10.91
CA PRO A 30 35.30 34.78 -11.82
C PRO A 30 34.14 35.48 -12.54
N THR A 31 34.04 35.19 -13.83
CA THR A 31 33.03 35.61 -14.79
C THR A 31 31.61 35.28 -14.29
N SER A 32 30.72 36.27 -14.28
CA SER A 32 29.28 36.09 -14.05
C SER A 32 28.70 35.11 -15.07
N ARG A 33 28.13 34.00 -14.58
CA ARG A 33 27.32 33.08 -15.41
C ARG A 33 26.04 33.79 -15.85
N PRO A 34 25.56 33.59 -17.09
CA PRO A 34 24.28 34.15 -17.53
C PRO A 34 23.16 33.55 -16.68
N VAL A 35 22.22 34.40 -16.24
CA VAL A 35 20.95 33.96 -15.66
C VAL A 35 20.22 33.12 -16.70
N GLU A 36 20.11 31.82 -16.43
CA GLU A 36 19.32 30.88 -17.21
C GLU A 36 17.85 31.33 -17.09
N LYS A 37 17.29 31.83 -18.20
CA LYS A 37 15.86 32.14 -18.29
C LYS A 37 15.12 30.84 -18.02
N GLU A 38 14.31 30.82 -16.96
CA GLU A 38 13.33 29.76 -16.71
C GLU A 38 12.58 29.48 -18.01
N LYS A 39 12.69 28.23 -18.47
CA LYS A 39 11.91 27.70 -19.58
C LYS A 39 10.43 27.87 -19.18
N PRO A 40 9.59 28.51 -20.00
CA PRO A 40 8.17 28.65 -19.65
C PRO A 40 7.61 27.26 -19.38
N GLU A 41 6.97 27.06 -18.22
CA GLU A 41 6.16 25.86 -17.98
C GLU A 41 5.25 25.68 -19.19
N GLU A 42 5.42 24.54 -19.87
CA GLU A 42 4.56 24.14 -20.98
C GLU A 42 3.12 24.18 -20.46
N LYS A 43 2.32 25.12 -20.97
CA LYS A 43 0.88 25.20 -20.67
C LYS A 43 0.29 23.84 -21.03
N LYS A 44 0.05 22.99 -20.03
CA LYS A 44 -0.60 21.69 -20.21
C LYS A 44 -1.88 21.93 -21.00
N LYS A 45 -1.99 21.29 -22.17
CA LYS A 45 -3.21 21.32 -22.98
C LYS A 45 -4.40 20.98 -22.07
N PRO A 46 -5.54 21.67 -22.20
CA PRO A 46 -6.71 21.36 -21.38
C PRO A 46 -7.07 19.88 -21.55
N VAL A 47 -7.09 19.15 -20.44
CA VAL A 47 -7.29 17.71 -20.42
C VAL A 47 -8.69 17.39 -20.94
N LYS A 48 -8.78 16.46 -21.90
CA LYS A 48 -10.06 16.02 -22.44
C LYS A 48 -10.80 15.22 -21.36
N LYS A 49 -11.88 15.82 -20.86
CA LYS A 49 -12.79 15.20 -19.89
C LYS A 49 -13.64 14.13 -20.56
N PHE A 50 -13.95 13.07 -19.83
CA PHE A 50 -14.94 12.11 -20.28
C PHE A 50 -16.35 12.73 -20.20
N THR A 51 -17.16 12.50 -21.22
CA THR A 51 -18.61 12.73 -21.16
C THR A 51 -19.34 11.55 -20.50
N GLN A 52 -18.78 10.36 -20.66
CA GLN A 52 -19.12 9.13 -19.97
C GLN A 52 -17.86 8.27 -19.84
N ALA A 53 -17.60 7.70 -18.65
CA ALA A 53 -16.52 6.74 -18.46
C ALA A 53 -17.06 5.30 -18.45
N SER A 54 -16.48 4.42 -19.25
CA SER A 54 -16.83 3.00 -19.32
C SER A 54 -15.87 2.15 -18.52
N ILE A 55 -16.39 1.36 -17.59
CA ILE A 55 -15.61 0.46 -16.72
C ILE A 55 -16.11 -0.96 -16.94
N SER A 56 -15.20 -1.90 -17.17
CA SER A 56 -15.52 -3.33 -17.18
C SER A 56 -15.09 -3.98 -15.89
N LEU A 57 -16.04 -4.58 -15.18
CA LEU A 57 -15.81 -5.36 -13.97
C LEU A 57 -15.85 -6.85 -14.31
N LEU A 58 -14.77 -7.55 -13.99
CA LEU A 58 -14.57 -8.97 -14.22
C LEU A 58 -14.51 -9.68 -12.87
N ALA A 59 -15.57 -10.40 -12.53
CA ALA A 59 -15.65 -11.17 -11.30
C ALA A 59 -16.20 -12.58 -11.57
N PRO A 60 -15.74 -13.61 -10.84
CA PRO A 60 -16.13 -15.01 -11.06
C PRO A 60 -17.47 -15.28 -10.37
N PHE A 61 -18.57 -14.76 -10.91
CA PHE A 61 -19.90 -15.00 -10.36
C PHE A 61 -20.34 -16.45 -10.52
N ARG A 62 -19.81 -17.16 -11.53
CA ARG A 62 -20.07 -18.59 -11.80
C ARG A 62 -21.58 -18.88 -11.77
N LEU A 63 -22.35 -18.02 -12.42
CA LEU A 63 -23.82 -18.05 -12.37
C LEU A 63 -24.41 -19.30 -13.03
N ASP A 64 -23.62 -20.02 -13.82
CA ASP A 64 -23.94 -21.28 -14.47
C ASP A 64 -23.83 -22.50 -13.54
N GLU A 65 -23.14 -22.38 -12.41
CA GLU A 65 -22.92 -23.51 -11.49
C GLU A 65 -24.03 -23.66 -10.43
N ILE A 66 -24.81 -22.61 -10.14
CA ILE A 66 -25.79 -22.61 -9.05
C ILE A 66 -27.24 -22.79 -9.52
N ASN A 67 -27.89 -23.85 -9.06
CA ASN A 67 -29.33 -23.99 -9.19
C ASN A 67 -30.04 -23.44 -7.95
N LEU A 68 -30.59 -22.22 -8.06
CA LEU A 68 -31.25 -21.53 -6.94
C LEU A 68 -32.46 -22.29 -6.35
N LYS A 69 -33.05 -23.25 -7.07
CA LYS A 69 -34.18 -24.06 -6.56
C LYS A 69 -33.72 -25.13 -5.56
N THR A 70 -32.49 -25.60 -5.69
CA THR A 70 -31.91 -26.68 -4.88
C THR A 70 -30.73 -26.23 -4.03
N ALA A 71 -30.23 -25.01 -4.27
CA ALA A 71 -29.06 -24.48 -3.59
C ALA A 71 -29.30 -24.40 -2.09
N THR A 72 -28.35 -24.95 -1.33
CA THR A 72 -28.30 -24.70 0.10
C THR A 72 -27.71 -23.33 0.39
N LYS A 73 -27.85 -22.85 1.62
CA LYS A 73 -27.17 -21.64 2.07
C LYS A 73 -25.65 -21.71 1.84
N ALA A 74 -25.04 -22.87 2.13
CA ALA A 74 -23.60 -23.07 1.94
C ALA A 74 -23.19 -23.02 0.45
N ASP A 75 -24.08 -23.43 -0.46
CA ASP A 75 -23.81 -23.31 -1.91
C ASP A 75 -23.86 -21.85 -2.35
N VAL A 76 -24.82 -21.08 -1.88
CA VAL A 76 -24.91 -19.63 -2.16
C VAL A 76 -23.71 -18.87 -1.58
N GLU A 77 -23.25 -19.24 -0.37
CA GLU A 77 -22.12 -18.59 0.29
C GLU A 77 -20.80 -18.70 -0.49
N LYS A 78 -20.62 -19.73 -1.34
CA LYS A 78 -19.45 -19.85 -2.24
C LYS A 78 -19.35 -18.69 -3.23
N TYR A 79 -20.47 -18.07 -3.58
CA TYR A 79 -20.57 -16.96 -4.52
C TYR A 79 -20.68 -15.60 -3.82
N ALA A 80 -20.58 -15.55 -2.48
CA ALA A 80 -20.72 -14.30 -1.74
C ALA A 80 -19.60 -13.29 -2.07
N MET A 81 -18.36 -13.75 -2.25
CA MET A 81 -17.22 -12.86 -2.55
C MET A 81 -17.41 -11.98 -3.80
N PRO A 82 -17.70 -12.52 -5.00
CA PRO A 82 -17.88 -11.71 -6.20
C PRO A 82 -19.12 -10.82 -6.12
N ILE A 83 -20.20 -11.29 -5.48
CA ILE A 83 -21.43 -10.51 -5.27
C ILE A 83 -21.16 -9.32 -4.35
N ASP A 84 -20.55 -9.56 -3.18
CA ASP A 84 -20.18 -8.51 -2.23
C ASP A 84 -19.25 -7.48 -2.88
N PHE A 85 -18.23 -7.94 -3.61
CA PHE A 85 -17.30 -7.07 -4.32
C PHE A 85 -18.02 -6.17 -5.32
N TYR A 86 -18.88 -6.75 -6.16
CA TYR A 86 -19.68 -6.01 -7.13
C TYR A 86 -20.61 -4.98 -6.46
N GLN A 87 -21.33 -5.38 -5.42
CA GLN A 87 -22.26 -4.51 -4.70
C GLN A 87 -21.54 -3.32 -4.06
N GLY A 88 -20.41 -3.58 -3.41
CA GLY A 88 -19.51 -2.54 -2.92
C GLY A 88 -19.04 -1.61 -4.02
N PHE A 89 -18.49 -2.18 -5.11
CA PHE A 89 -17.95 -1.44 -6.24
C PHE A 89 -18.98 -0.53 -6.90
N LYS A 90 -20.19 -1.05 -7.12
CA LYS A 90 -21.31 -0.28 -7.67
C LYS A 90 -21.64 0.92 -6.78
N LEU A 91 -21.76 0.73 -5.45
CA LEU A 91 -22.00 1.86 -4.53
C LEU A 91 -20.84 2.87 -4.51
N GLY A 92 -19.61 2.42 -4.73
CA GLY A 92 -18.45 3.28 -4.84
C GLY A 92 -18.49 4.17 -6.09
N ILE A 93 -18.80 3.57 -7.24
CA ILE A 93 -19.00 4.31 -8.50
C ILE A 93 -20.20 5.25 -8.40
N ASP A 94 -21.32 4.80 -7.84
CA ASP A 94 -22.51 5.62 -7.60
C ASP A 94 -22.17 6.84 -6.70
N SER A 95 -21.23 6.68 -5.77
CA SER A 95 -20.75 7.79 -4.92
C SER A 95 -19.85 8.77 -5.68
N ALA A 96 -19.06 8.31 -6.66
CA ALA A 96 -18.27 9.18 -7.52
C ALA A 96 -19.13 9.91 -8.57
N ALA A 97 -20.21 9.28 -9.03
CA ALA A 97 -21.17 9.86 -9.98
C ALA A 97 -21.88 11.11 -9.44
N ALA A 98 -21.92 11.30 -8.12
CA ALA A 98 -22.48 12.50 -7.49
C ALA A 98 -21.80 13.82 -7.94
N SER A 99 -20.59 13.75 -8.51
CA SER A 99 -19.89 14.90 -9.10
C SER A 99 -20.35 15.28 -10.51
N GLY A 100 -21.21 14.47 -11.14
CA GLY A 100 -21.86 14.78 -12.43
C GLY A 100 -21.39 13.95 -13.63
N LEU A 101 -20.31 13.16 -13.53
CA LEU A 101 -19.91 12.23 -14.58
C LEU A 101 -20.83 10.99 -14.62
N ASN A 102 -21.25 10.61 -15.83
CA ASN A 102 -21.94 9.36 -16.07
C ASN A 102 -20.95 8.19 -16.19
N PHE A 103 -21.24 7.10 -15.49
CA PHE A 103 -20.45 5.86 -15.57
C PHE A 103 -21.24 4.75 -16.24
N LYS A 104 -20.62 4.08 -17.21
CA LYS A 104 -21.14 2.85 -17.81
C LYS A 104 -20.39 1.66 -17.22
N LEU A 105 -21.01 0.96 -16.28
CA LEU A 105 -20.45 -0.24 -15.67
C LEU A 105 -20.89 -1.49 -16.45
N ASN A 106 -19.97 -2.12 -17.17
CA ASN A 106 -20.18 -3.42 -17.80
C ASN A 106 -19.70 -4.51 -16.84
N VAL A 107 -20.58 -5.43 -16.47
CA VAL A 107 -20.26 -6.53 -15.54
C VAL A 107 -20.16 -7.82 -16.34
N PHE A 108 -19.04 -8.52 -16.21
CA PHE A 108 -18.78 -9.78 -16.88
C PHE A 108 -18.48 -10.86 -15.85
N ASP A 109 -19.16 -11.99 -15.99
CA ASP A 109 -18.82 -13.21 -15.27
C ASP A 109 -17.57 -13.81 -15.90
N THR A 110 -16.50 -13.99 -15.12
CA THR A 110 -15.30 -14.65 -15.63
C THR A 110 -15.38 -16.16 -15.50
N GLN A 111 -16.32 -16.69 -14.71
CA GLN A 111 -16.43 -18.10 -14.35
C GLN A 111 -15.17 -18.72 -13.72
N ASP A 112 -14.18 -17.86 -13.41
CA ASP A 112 -12.81 -18.29 -13.08
C ASP A 112 -12.17 -19.18 -14.17
N ASP A 113 -12.51 -18.92 -15.43
CA ASP A 113 -12.05 -19.69 -16.58
C ASP A 113 -11.42 -18.80 -17.66
N ASN A 114 -10.20 -19.14 -18.06
CA ASN A 114 -9.43 -18.34 -19.03
C ASN A 114 -10.01 -18.43 -20.44
N ALA A 115 -10.56 -19.58 -20.84
CA ALA A 115 -11.20 -19.71 -22.15
C ALA A 115 -12.44 -18.80 -22.23
N HIS A 116 -13.25 -18.76 -21.17
CA HIS A 116 -14.37 -17.85 -21.04
C HIS A 116 -13.94 -16.39 -21.08
N ILE A 117 -12.91 -16.01 -20.31
CA ILE A 117 -12.35 -14.64 -20.33
C ILE A 117 -11.95 -14.23 -21.77
N SER A 118 -11.36 -15.13 -22.54
CA SER A 118 -10.97 -14.83 -23.94
C SER A 118 -12.16 -14.51 -24.85
N MET A 119 -13.33 -15.10 -24.57
CA MET A 119 -14.56 -14.81 -25.32
C MET A 119 -15.08 -13.40 -25.01
N LEU A 120 -14.88 -12.91 -23.78
CA LEU A 120 -15.31 -11.57 -23.38
C LEU A 120 -14.65 -10.46 -24.21
N TYR A 121 -13.41 -10.66 -24.67
CA TYR A 121 -12.67 -9.68 -25.48
C TYR A 121 -13.36 -9.36 -26.81
N LYS A 122 -14.19 -10.26 -27.32
CA LYS A 122 -14.95 -10.06 -28.56
C LYS A 122 -16.16 -9.15 -28.36
N ASN A 123 -16.57 -8.91 -27.11
CA ASN A 123 -17.71 -8.06 -26.79
C ASN A 123 -17.39 -6.58 -27.04
N GLU A 124 -18.19 -5.91 -27.87
CA GLU A 124 -17.99 -4.49 -28.19
C GLU A 124 -18.04 -3.58 -26.94
N ARG A 125 -18.84 -3.93 -25.93
CA ARG A 125 -18.88 -3.18 -24.66
C ARG A 125 -17.58 -3.32 -23.88
N PHE A 126 -16.92 -4.47 -23.97
CA PHE A 126 -15.64 -4.72 -23.33
C PHE A 126 -14.52 -3.92 -23.99
N LYS A 127 -14.46 -3.90 -25.32
CA LYS A 127 -13.47 -3.14 -26.10
C LYS A 127 -13.51 -1.63 -25.85
N GLN A 128 -14.66 -1.09 -25.47
CA GLN A 128 -14.85 0.33 -25.17
C GLN A 128 -14.45 0.73 -23.74
N SER A 129 -13.85 -0.17 -22.97
CA SER A 129 -13.49 0.10 -21.57
C SER A 129 -12.40 1.16 -21.48
N ASN A 130 -12.56 2.12 -20.58
CA ASN A 130 -11.48 3.01 -20.15
C ASN A 130 -10.65 2.38 -19.04
N LEU A 131 -11.27 1.54 -18.21
CA LEU A 131 -10.63 0.80 -17.12
C LEU A 131 -11.22 -0.59 -17.03
N ILE A 132 -10.37 -1.60 -16.85
CA ILE A 132 -10.79 -2.95 -16.49
C ILE A 132 -10.49 -3.15 -15.00
N VAL A 133 -11.48 -3.62 -14.23
CA VAL A 133 -11.32 -4.03 -12.84
C VAL A 133 -11.49 -5.54 -12.75
N GLY A 134 -10.43 -6.25 -12.39
CA GLY A 134 -10.37 -7.70 -12.44
C GLY A 134 -9.69 -8.24 -13.70
N PRO A 135 -9.57 -9.57 -13.87
CA PRO A 135 -10.11 -10.64 -13.02
C PRO A 135 -9.61 -10.59 -11.57
N VAL A 136 -10.39 -11.07 -10.61
CA VAL A 136 -10.02 -10.87 -9.19
C VAL A 136 -8.92 -11.83 -8.69
N PHE A 137 -8.65 -12.91 -9.42
CA PHE A 137 -7.68 -13.95 -9.04
C PHE A 137 -6.37 -13.89 -9.85
N PRO A 138 -5.26 -14.41 -9.30
CA PRO A 138 -3.95 -14.35 -9.95
C PRO A 138 -3.90 -14.97 -11.35
N ASP A 139 -4.52 -16.13 -11.57
CA ASP A 139 -4.42 -16.81 -12.86
C ASP A 139 -5.14 -16.05 -13.97
N GLY A 140 -6.32 -15.50 -13.68
CA GLY A 140 -7.01 -14.58 -14.59
C GLY A 140 -6.23 -13.28 -14.83
N GLN A 141 -5.53 -12.76 -13.81
CA GLN A 141 -4.64 -11.60 -13.96
C GLN A 141 -3.45 -11.89 -14.89
N LYS A 142 -2.83 -13.07 -14.77
CA LYS A 142 -1.79 -13.53 -15.69
C LYS A 142 -2.33 -13.66 -17.11
N PHE A 143 -3.54 -14.19 -17.26
CA PHE A 143 -4.17 -14.41 -18.56
C PHE A 143 -4.53 -13.11 -19.29
N ILE A 144 -5.12 -12.12 -18.59
CA ILE A 144 -5.53 -10.85 -19.20
C ILE A 144 -4.34 -9.93 -19.53
N ALA A 145 -3.15 -10.19 -18.98
CA ALA A 145 -1.96 -9.36 -19.17
C ALA A 145 -1.60 -9.13 -20.65
N SER A 146 -1.73 -10.14 -21.50
CA SER A 146 -1.45 -10.00 -22.94
C SER A 146 -2.44 -9.05 -23.61
N TYR A 147 -3.74 -9.23 -23.36
CA TYR A 147 -4.78 -8.33 -23.87
C TYR A 147 -4.58 -6.89 -23.40
N SER A 148 -4.25 -6.71 -22.11
CA SER A 148 -3.96 -5.41 -21.50
C SER A 148 -2.80 -4.69 -22.17
N LYS A 149 -1.72 -5.41 -22.51
CA LYS A 149 -0.56 -4.88 -23.24
C LYS A 149 -0.88 -4.54 -24.69
N GLU A 150 -1.51 -5.45 -25.41
CA GLU A 150 -1.84 -5.28 -26.84
C GLU A 150 -2.78 -4.10 -27.09
N ASN A 151 -3.72 -3.85 -26.17
CA ASN A 151 -4.74 -2.80 -26.31
C ASN A 151 -4.40 -1.54 -25.50
N ASN A 152 -3.23 -1.51 -24.84
CA ASN A 152 -2.82 -0.44 -23.93
C ASN A 152 -3.90 -0.04 -22.91
N ILE A 153 -4.57 -1.02 -22.33
CA ILE A 153 -5.69 -0.80 -21.41
C ILE A 153 -5.31 -1.12 -19.96
N PRO A 154 -5.53 -0.18 -19.01
CA PRO A 154 -5.24 -0.40 -17.60
C PRO A 154 -6.13 -1.47 -16.97
N VAL A 155 -5.50 -2.38 -16.22
CA VAL A 155 -6.16 -3.47 -15.50
C VAL A 155 -5.88 -3.33 -14.01
N VAL A 156 -6.93 -3.12 -13.22
CA VAL A 156 -6.86 -3.16 -11.76
C VAL A 156 -6.88 -4.62 -11.31
N SER A 157 -5.90 -5.01 -10.50
CA SER A 157 -5.91 -6.25 -9.74
C SER A 157 -6.42 -5.98 -8.33
N PRO A 158 -7.71 -6.27 -8.05
CA PRO A 158 -8.37 -5.75 -6.85
C PRO A 158 -8.09 -6.58 -5.60
N LEU A 159 -7.86 -7.89 -5.74
CA LEU A 159 -7.84 -8.84 -4.61
C LEU A 159 -6.58 -9.71 -4.52
N ALA A 160 -5.80 -9.86 -5.61
CA ALA A 160 -4.62 -10.73 -5.62
C ALA A 160 -3.45 -10.10 -4.85
N ALA A 161 -2.92 -10.81 -3.86
CA ALA A 161 -1.72 -10.42 -3.10
C ALA A 161 -0.39 -10.91 -3.72
N SER A 162 -0.45 -11.46 -4.94
CA SER A 162 0.72 -11.90 -5.71
C SER A 162 1.67 -10.76 -6.00
N SER A 163 2.94 -11.08 -6.26
CA SER A 163 3.87 -10.05 -6.70
C SER A 163 3.47 -9.53 -8.09
N PRO A 164 3.46 -8.21 -8.32
CA PRO A 164 3.22 -7.63 -9.64
C PRO A 164 4.13 -8.22 -10.74
N SER A 165 5.33 -8.66 -10.37
CA SER A 165 6.29 -9.32 -11.28
C SER A 165 5.80 -10.65 -11.85
N GLU A 166 4.85 -11.31 -11.19
CA GLU A 166 4.25 -12.55 -11.70
C GLU A 166 3.34 -12.33 -12.91
N PHE A 167 2.87 -11.09 -13.12
CA PHE A 167 1.95 -10.75 -14.20
C PHE A 167 2.68 -10.12 -15.40
N ASN A 168 3.82 -9.47 -15.18
CA ASN A 168 4.63 -8.80 -16.22
C ASN A 168 3.77 -7.94 -17.17
N ASN A 169 3.00 -7.03 -16.55
CA ASN A 169 2.06 -6.15 -17.22
C ASN A 169 2.31 -4.69 -16.78
N PRO A 170 2.82 -3.80 -17.66
CA PRO A 170 3.05 -2.39 -17.35
C PRO A 170 1.74 -1.61 -17.14
N ASN A 171 0.60 -2.15 -17.60
CA ASN A 171 -0.72 -1.54 -17.45
C ASN A 171 -1.46 -2.04 -16.20
N LEU A 172 -0.81 -2.84 -15.35
CA LEU A 172 -1.38 -3.34 -14.11
C LEU A 172 -1.50 -2.23 -13.06
N ILE A 173 -2.57 -2.27 -12.27
CA ILE A 173 -2.74 -1.47 -11.07
C ILE A 173 -3.04 -2.41 -9.90
N SER A 174 -2.02 -2.71 -9.09
CA SER A 174 -2.12 -3.64 -7.95
C SER A 174 -2.62 -2.93 -6.69
N ILE A 175 -3.81 -3.32 -6.21
CA ILE A 175 -4.41 -2.74 -5.00
C ILE A 175 -3.89 -3.39 -3.73
N VAL A 176 -3.81 -4.71 -3.72
CA VAL A 176 -3.38 -5.48 -2.54
C VAL A 176 -1.87 -5.54 -2.50
N ASN A 177 -1.31 -5.23 -1.33
CA ASN A 177 0.13 -5.27 -1.13
C ASN A 177 0.62 -6.72 -1.07
N ASN A 178 1.73 -7.01 -1.76
CA ASN A 178 2.37 -8.32 -1.70
C ASN A 178 3.13 -8.52 -0.38
N ILE A 179 3.56 -9.76 -0.14
CA ILE A 179 4.26 -10.15 1.09
C ILE A 179 5.58 -9.37 1.30
N ASP A 180 6.26 -8.97 0.22
CA ASP A 180 7.49 -8.17 0.28
C ASP A 180 7.24 -6.79 0.88
N LEU A 181 6.15 -6.11 0.49
CA LEU A 181 5.76 -4.81 1.03
C LEU A 181 5.45 -4.92 2.53
N HIS A 182 4.79 -6.00 2.95
CA HIS A 182 4.56 -6.29 4.38
C HIS A 182 5.88 -6.46 5.14
N GLY A 183 6.86 -7.17 4.57
CA GLY A 183 8.19 -7.35 5.15
C GLY A 183 8.95 -6.02 5.28
N LYS A 184 8.99 -5.25 4.19
CA LYS A 184 9.62 -3.91 4.16
C LYS A 184 8.97 -2.96 5.18
N LYS A 185 7.64 -2.99 5.35
CA LYS A 185 6.94 -2.16 6.34
C LYS A 185 7.35 -2.50 7.77
N ILE A 186 7.40 -3.78 8.12
CA ILE A 186 7.82 -4.24 9.47
C ILE A 186 9.30 -3.93 9.71
N ALA A 187 10.18 -4.31 8.79
CA ALA A 187 11.61 -4.06 8.94
C ALA A 187 11.92 -2.55 8.99
N GLY A 188 11.26 -1.75 8.14
CA GLY A 188 11.37 -0.29 8.18
C GLY A 188 10.88 0.32 9.50
N TYR A 189 9.83 -0.23 10.10
CA TYR A 189 9.40 0.22 11.42
C TYR A 189 10.45 -0.10 12.50
N ILE A 190 11.03 -1.30 12.48
CA ILE A 190 12.08 -1.69 13.41
C ILE A 190 13.30 -0.76 13.27
N THR A 191 13.75 -0.52 12.04
CA THR A 191 14.95 0.30 11.79
C THR A 191 14.77 1.77 12.17
N ARG A 192 13.54 2.30 12.13
CA ARG A 192 13.22 3.67 12.57
C ARG A 192 13.02 3.82 14.07
N ASN A 193 12.47 2.81 14.75
CA ASN A 193 11.95 2.97 16.12
C ASN A 193 12.79 2.26 17.20
N PHE A 194 13.73 1.38 16.83
CA PHE A 194 14.54 0.66 17.79
C PHE A 194 15.97 1.20 17.82
N ASN A 195 16.62 1.17 18.98
CA ASN A 195 18.02 1.58 19.11
C ASN A 195 18.95 0.43 18.68
N PRO A 196 19.71 0.56 17.59
CA PRO A 196 20.62 -0.50 17.11
C PRO A 196 21.71 -0.89 18.12
N ALA A 197 22.14 0.02 19.01
CA ALA A 197 23.20 -0.27 19.99
C ALA A 197 22.79 -1.34 21.03
N ASN A 198 21.49 -1.46 21.31
CA ASN A 198 20.97 -2.39 22.31
C ASN A 198 19.98 -3.43 21.77
N THR A 199 19.58 -3.32 20.50
CA THR A 199 18.56 -4.19 19.90
C THR A 199 19.20 -5.24 19.00
N ILE A 200 18.82 -6.50 19.18
CA ILE A 200 19.08 -7.60 18.25
C ILE A 200 17.77 -7.90 17.52
N VAL A 201 17.81 -7.92 16.19
CA VAL A 201 16.69 -8.35 15.35
C VAL A 201 16.79 -9.86 15.16
N VAL A 202 15.71 -10.58 15.44
CA VAL A 202 15.68 -12.03 15.40
C VAL A 202 14.59 -12.51 14.48
N LEU A 203 14.93 -13.26 13.45
CA LEU A 203 13.99 -13.99 12.62
C LEU A 203 13.78 -15.38 13.22
N ILE A 204 12.54 -15.71 13.59
CA ILE A 204 12.12 -17.08 13.90
C ILE A 204 11.45 -17.63 12.65
N ASN A 205 12.16 -18.49 11.94
CA ASN A 205 11.77 -19.00 10.64
C ASN A 205 12.04 -20.52 10.55
N PRO A 206 10.99 -21.35 10.48
CA PRO A 206 11.15 -22.81 10.41
C PRO A 206 11.61 -23.31 9.03
N ARG A 207 11.90 -22.41 8.08
CA ARG A 207 12.46 -22.71 6.74
C ARG A 207 11.53 -23.47 5.80
N LYS A 208 10.21 -23.49 6.05
CA LYS A 208 9.24 -24.00 5.06
C LYS A 208 9.14 -23.03 3.88
N SER A 209 8.72 -23.52 2.72
CA SER A 209 8.61 -22.71 1.51
C SER A 209 7.70 -21.49 1.68
N GLU A 210 6.54 -21.63 2.34
CA GLU A 210 5.64 -20.50 2.58
C GLU A 210 6.25 -19.46 3.54
N ASP A 211 6.98 -19.90 4.56
CA ASP A 211 7.59 -19.01 5.56
C ASP A 211 8.79 -18.23 4.98
N GLU A 212 9.49 -18.84 4.02
CA GLU A 212 10.58 -18.21 3.26
C GLU A 212 10.09 -17.05 2.39
N GLN A 213 8.85 -17.09 1.90
CA GLN A 213 8.28 -15.98 1.12
C GLN A 213 8.24 -14.66 1.92
N PHE A 214 8.07 -14.74 3.24
CA PHE A 214 8.11 -13.57 4.10
C PHE A 214 9.51 -13.33 4.70
N ALA A 215 10.26 -14.39 5.00
CA ALA A 215 11.60 -14.27 5.59
C ALA A 215 12.64 -13.70 4.62
N ALA A 216 12.60 -14.07 3.34
CA ALA A 216 13.55 -13.59 2.33
C ALA A 216 13.55 -12.06 2.14
N PRO A 217 12.42 -11.38 1.90
CA PRO A 217 12.42 -9.91 1.77
C PRO A 217 12.86 -9.21 3.07
N LEU A 218 12.56 -9.78 4.24
CA LEU A 218 13.04 -9.27 5.53
C LEU A 218 14.57 -9.33 5.62
N ARG A 219 15.18 -10.46 5.24
CA ARG A 219 16.65 -10.59 5.21
C ARG A 219 17.28 -9.56 4.30
N VAL A 220 16.80 -9.46 3.05
CA VAL A 220 17.34 -8.53 2.06
C VAL A 220 17.27 -7.10 2.60
N TYR A 221 16.12 -6.68 3.13
CA TYR A 221 15.95 -5.34 3.67
C TYR A 221 16.88 -5.05 4.86
N LEU A 222 16.97 -5.98 5.82
CA LEU A 222 17.80 -5.82 7.01
C LEU A 222 19.29 -5.83 6.68
N GLN A 223 19.73 -6.65 5.72
CA GLN A 223 21.12 -6.68 5.24
C GLN A 223 21.50 -5.37 4.51
N SER A 224 20.58 -4.79 3.73
CA SER A 224 20.79 -3.47 3.11
C SER A 224 20.79 -2.31 4.13
N ASN A 225 20.44 -2.57 5.40
CA ASN A 225 20.43 -1.60 6.49
C ASN A 225 21.23 -2.13 7.69
N PRO A 226 22.57 -2.28 7.59
CA PRO A 226 23.39 -3.08 8.50
C PRO A 226 23.63 -2.46 9.89
N LYS A 227 22.72 -1.62 10.37
CA LYS A 227 22.79 -0.99 11.70
C LYS A 227 22.51 -1.98 12.83
N PHE A 228 21.74 -3.03 12.57
CA PHE A 228 21.32 -4.01 13.57
C PHE A 228 22.09 -5.31 13.43
N ILE A 229 22.35 -5.95 14.57
CA ILE A 229 22.71 -7.38 14.58
C ILE A 229 21.45 -8.16 14.24
N VAL A 230 21.50 -8.96 13.17
CA VAL A 230 20.41 -9.81 12.72
C VAL A 230 20.78 -11.26 12.95
N GLN A 231 19.89 -12.01 13.59
CA GLN A 231 20.04 -13.45 13.85
C GLN A 231 18.81 -14.17 13.30
N GLU A 232 18.98 -15.41 12.86
CA GLU A 232 17.89 -16.24 12.36
C GLU A 232 17.96 -17.63 12.99
N TYR A 233 16.82 -18.11 13.48
CA TYR A 233 16.69 -19.39 14.16
C TYR A 233 15.45 -20.15 13.68
N ALA A 234 15.53 -21.48 13.70
CA ALA A 234 14.43 -22.34 13.30
C ALA A 234 13.22 -22.28 14.26
N SER A 235 13.45 -21.97 15.54
CA SER A 235 12.41 -21.89 16.56
C SER A 235 12.77 -20.97 17.72
N ALA A 236 11.77 -20.58 18.53
CA ALA A 236 12.00 -19.85 19.78
C ALA A 236 12.83 -20.66 20.81
N TYR A 237 12.82 -22.00 20.73
CA TYR A 237 13.61 -22.88 21.60
C TYR A 237 15.10 -22.79 21.25
N THR A 238 15.45 -22.84 19.96
CA THR A 238 16.84 -22.66 19.52
C THR A 238 17.34 -21.24 19.82
N PHE A 239 16.47 -20.24 19.67
CA PHE A 239 16.77 -18.84 19.97
C PHE A 239 17.09 -18.63 21.46
N GLU A 240 16.30 -19.21 22.38
CA GLU A 240 16.51 -19.09 23.83
C GLU A 240 17.97 -19.37 24.25
N THR A 241 18.59 -20.39 23.65
CA THR A 241 19.97 -20.81 23.98
C THR A 241 21.04 -19.77 23.64
N LYS A 242 20.70 -18.74 22.86
CA LYS A 242 21.60 -17.68 22.38
C LYS A 242 21.25 -16.30 22.95
N MET A 243 20.26 -16.24 23.84
CA MET A 243 19.84 -14.97 24.43
C MET A 243 20.88 -14.42 25.41
N ILE A 244 20.98 -13.09 25.45
CA ILE A 244 21.92 -12.31 26.24
C ILE A 244 21.10 -11.40 27.14
N LYS A 245 21.35 -11.45 28.46
CA LYS A 245 20.68 -10.57 29.43
C LYS A 245 20.99 -9.10 29.14
N GLY A 246 20.01 -8.23 29.39
CA GLY A 246 20.13 -6.77 29.18
C GLY A 246 19.92 -6.28 27.75
N LYS A 247 19.91 -7.18 26.75
CA LYS A 247 19.58 -6.83 25.36
C LYS A 247 18.07 -6.73 25.13
N GLN A 248 17.70 -5.89 24.17
CA GLN A 248 16.36 -5.82 23.61
C GLN A 248 16.26 -6.69 22.37
N TYR A 249 15.16 -7.41 22.21
CA TYR A 249 14.90 -8.29 21.09
C TYR A 249 13.69 -7.82 20.28
N ALA A 250 13.90 -7.54 19.00
CA ALA A 250 12.84 -7.38 18.01
C ALA A 250 12.69 -8.72 17.27
N VAL A 251 11.75 -9.55 17.73
CA VAL A 251 11.55 -10.91 17.23
C VAL A 251 10.49 -10.89 16.14
N ILE A 252 10.84 -11.29 14.92
CA ILE A 252 9.92 -11.44 13.80
C ILE A 252 9.67 -12.94 13.59
N VAL A 253 8.44 -13.39 13.79
CA VAL A 253 8.04 -14.76 13.47
C VAL A 253 7.52 -14.78 12.05
N THR A 254 8.21 -15.50 11.18
CA THR A 254 7.94 -15.43 9.74
C THR A 254 6.77 -16.32 9.33
N SER A 255 6.36 -17.25 10.19
CA SER A 255 5.31 -18.21 9.86
C SER A 255 3.90 -17.70 10.10
N ALA A 256 2.99 -18.09 9.21
CA ALA A 256 1.55 -17.96 9.38
C ALA A 256 0.90 -19.23 9.96
N ASP A 257 1.63 -20.34 10.06
CA ASP A 257 1.10 -21.62 10.54
C ASP A 257 0.76 -21.55 12.03
N ARG A 258 -0.53 -21.59 12.34
CA ARG A 258 -1.02 -21.47 13.73
C ARG A 258 -0.41 -22.52 14.65
N ALA A 259 -0.18 -23.74 14.15
CA ALA A 259 0.37 -24.84 14.94
C ALA A 259 1.83 -24.57 15.36
N PHE A 260 2.58 -23.83 14.55
CA PHE A 260 3.93 -23.38 14.87
C PHE A 260 3.94 -22.07 15.69
N VAL A 261 3.05 -21.14 15.36
CA VAL A 261 3.02 -19.80 15.97
C VAL A 261 2.57 -19.85 17.43
N LEU A 262 1.56 -20.65 17.78
CA LEU A 262 1.07 -20.74 19.16
C LEU A 262 2.16 -21.12 20.17
N PRO A 263 2.88 -22.26 20.05
CA PRO A 263 3.94 -22.60 20.98
C PRO A 263 5.10 -21.59 20.95
N THR A 264 5.33 -20.92 19.83
CA THR A 264 6.30 -19.82 19.72
C THR A 264 5.89 -18.63 20.58
N ILE A 265 4.64 -18.17 20.51
CA ILE A 265 4.11 -17.09 21.36
C ILE A 265 4.19 -17.47 22.84
N GLU A 266 3.79 -18.70 23.20
CA GLU A 266 3.86 -19.21 24.56
C GLU A 266 5.29 -19.16 25.12
N LYS A 267 6.25 -19.63 24.32
CA LYS A 267 7.66 -19.64 24.70
C LYS A 267 8.21 -18.23 24.90
N LEU A 268 7.97 -17.31 23.95
CA LEU A 268 8.42 -15.93 24.05
C LEU A 268 7.77 -15.20 25.23
N TYR A 269 6.48 -15.45 25.49
CA TYR A 269 5.79 -14.89 26.65
C TYR A 269 6.42 -15.35 27.97
N LYS A 270 6.74 -16.64 28.10
CA LYS A 270 7.46 -17.17 29.28
C LYS A 270 8.82 -16.52 29.45
N LEU A 271 9.59 -16.37 28.36
CA LEU A 271 10.92 -15.74 28.38
C LEU A 271 10.88 -14.27 28.81
N LYS A 272 9.84 -13.54 28.43
CA LYS A 272 9.62 -12.15 28.85
C LYS A 272 9.29 -12.03 30.34
N ASN A 273 8.61 -13.03 30.91
CA ASN A 273 8.08 -13.00 32.28
C ASN A 273 8.81 -13.95 33.24
N LEU A 274 10.11 -14.19 33.05
CA LEU A 274 10.88 -15.02 33.98
C LEU A 274 10.96 -14.35 35.37
N PRO A 275 10.91 -15.12 36.48
CA PRO A 275 10.98 -14.57 37.83
C PRO A 275 12.25 -13.74 38.12
N ALA A 276 13.37 -14.09 37.47
CA ALA A 276 14.66 -13.43 37.66
C ALA A 276 14.85 -12.16 36.79
N GLY A 277 13.77 -11.53 36.34
CA GLY A 277 13.80 -10.40 35.40
C GLY A 277 14.00 -10.87 33.96
N GLY A 278 12.89 -11.26 33.30
CA GLY A 278 12.87 -11.79 31.94
C GLY A 278 13.38 -10.83 30.85
N TYR A 279 13.30 -11.28 29.61
CA TYR A 279 13.90 -10.57 28.48
C TYR A 279 12.98 -9.47 27.91
N ASN A 280 13.57 -8.35 27.46
CA ASN A 280 12.83 -7.31 26.75
C ASN A 280 12.55 -7.75 25.31
N ILE A 281 11.35 -8.27 25.06
CA ILE A 281 10.91 -8.79 23.76
C ILE A 281 9.79 -7.91 23.20
N SER A 282 9.96 -7.49 21.94
CA SER A 282 8.91 -6.97 21.06
C SER A 282 8.69 -7.93 19.90
N LEU A 283 7.47 -8.39 19.71
CA LEU A 283 7.12 -9.40 18.71
C LEU A 283 6.53 -8.75 17.44
N PHE A 284 6.92 -9.27 16.28
CA PHE A 284 6.39 -8.92 14.97
C PHE A 284 5.89 -10.20 14.31
N GLY A 285 4.65 -10.20 13.84
CA GLY A 285 4.01 -11.37 13.25
C GLY A 285 3.88 -11.28 11.73
N HIS A 286 3.70 -12.44 11.10
CA HIS A 286 3.30 -12.54 9.71
C HIS A 286 1.94 -11.83 9.49
N PRO A 287 1.70 -11.14 8.36
CA PRO A 287 0.46 -10.38 8.13
C PRO A 287 -0.83 -11.21 8.30
N ASN A 288 -0.82 -12.49 7.90
CA ASN A 288 -1.97 -13.40 8.09
C ASN A 288 -2.38 -13.63 9.55
N TRP A 289 -1.59 -13.21 10.54
CA TRP A 289 -1.98 -13.28 11.95
C TRP A 289 -3.25 -12.47 12.24
N VAL A 290 -3.56 -11.43 11.45
CA VAL A 290 -4.80 -10.64 11.59
C VAL A 290 -6.07 -11.46 11.34
N LYS A 291 -5.95 -12.59 10.63
CA LYS A 291 -7.06 -13.51 10.31
C LYS A 291 -7.15 -14.69 11.29
N GLN A 292 -6.31 -14.72 12.32
CA GLN A 292 -6.20 -15.84 13.25
C GLN A 292 -6.41 -15.42 14.69
N ASN A 293 -6.87 -16.37 15.50
CA ASN A 293 -7.07 -16.17 16.93
C ASN A 293 -5.86 -16.69 17.72
N TYR A 294 -5.19 -15.76 18.40
CA TYR A 294 -4.10 -16.02 19.34
C TYR A 294 -4.45 -15.53 20.75
N PRO A 295 -3.81 -16.05 21.81
CA PRO A 295 -4.03 -15.61 23.19
C PRO A 295 -3.73 -14.11 23.33
N THR A 296 -4.77 -13.29 23.39
CA THR A 296 -4.67 -11.83 23.24
C THR A 296 -3.84 -11.18 24.35
N GLU A 297 -3.94 -11.69 25.58
CA GLU A 297 -3.11 -11.27 26.71
C GLU A 297 -1.61 -11.42 26.39
N LYS A 298 -1.19 -12.56 25.82
CA LYS A 298 0.22 -12.88 25.57
C LYS A 298 0.79 -12.05 24.43
N VAL A 299 0.06 -11.92 23.32
CA VAL A 299 0.50 -11.07 22.20
C VAL A 299 0.50 -9.59 22.60
N GLN A 300 -0.43 -9.13 23.44
CA GLN A 300 -0.39 -7.79 23.99
C GLN A 300 0.84 -7.58 24.89
N ALA A 301 1.10 -8.51 25.81
CA ALA A 301 2.27 -8.45 26.69
C ALA A 301 3.58 -8.48 25.92
N LEU A 302 3.64 -9.16 24.77
CA LEU A 302 4.79 -9.17 23.85
C LEU A 302 4.90 -7.92 22.97
N ASN A 303 4.05 -6.90 23.16
CA ASN A 303 3.97 -5.70 22.32
C ASN A 303 3.78 -6.04 20.83
N THR A 304 3.03 -7.10 20.52
CA THR A 304 2.97 -7.65 19.16
C THR A 304 2.45 -6.64 18.14
N ILE A 305 3.19 -6.49 17.04
CA ILE A 305 2.84 -5.69 15.86
C ILE A 305 2.72 -6.59 14.64
N VAL A 306 1.71 -6.35 13.80
CA VAL A 306 1.51 -7.03 12.51
C VAL A 306 1.20 -6.00 11.44
N SER A 307 1.61 -6.23 10.20
CA SER A 307 1.22 -5.38 9.08
C SER A 307 -0.11 -5.84 8.49
N SER A 308 -0.92 -4.90 8.01
CA SER A 308 -2.23 -5.19 7.40
C SER A 308 -2.55 -4.26 6.24
N SER A 309 -3.19 -4.81 5.21
CA SER A 309 -3.81 -4.08 4.09
C SER A 309 -5.33 -3.94 4.27
N TYR A 310 -5.86 -4.31 5.44
CA TYR A 310 -7.29 -4.24 5.74
C TYR A 310 -7.55 -3.98 7.22
N LYS A 311 -8.30 -2.92 7.52
CA LYS A 311 -8.83 -2.64 8.86
C LYS A 311 -10.01 -1.69 8.74
N ILE A 312 -11.15 -2.10 9.30
CA ILE A 312 -12.33 -1.23 9.41
C ILE A 312 -12.35 -0.56 10.79
N ASP A 313 -12.57 0.76 10.79
CA ASP A 313 -12.98 1.50 11.98
C ASP A 313 -14.51 1.63 11.99
N TYR A 314 -15.20 0.72 12.68
CA TYR A 314 -16.66 0.73 12.77
C TYR A 314 -17.24 1.94 13.53
N LYS A 315 -16.40 2.76 14.18
CA LYS A 315 -16.81 4.01 14.83
C LYS A 315 -16.77 5.21 13.87
N SER A 316 -16.15 5.07 12.71
CA SER A 316 -16.07 6.12 11.69
C SER A 316 -17.43 6.43 11.10
N THR A 317 -17.78 7.72 11.01
CA THR A 317 -19.00 8.20 10.34
C THR A 317 -19.07 7.74 8.88
N ALA A 318 -17.93 7.70 8.17
CA ALA A 318 -17.88 7.25 6.79
C ALA A 318 -18.24 5.75 6.67
N VAL A 319 -17.67 4.93 7.56
CA VAL A 319 -17.97 3.48 7.64
C VAL A 319 -19.43 3.25 8.00
N THR A 320 -19.95 3.92 9.04
CA THR A 320 -21.36 3.80 9.43
C THR A 320 -22.30 4.24 8.30
N SER A 321 -21.95 5.29 7.56
CA SER A 321 -22.76 5.77 6.42
C SER A 321 -22.77 4.78 5.27
N PHE A 322 -21.62 4.18 4.94
CA PHE A 322 -21.54 3.11 3.95
C PHE A 322 -22.38 1.90 4.36
N ILE A 323 -22.25 1.42 5.60
CA ILE A 323 -23.04 0.30 6.12
C ILE A 323 -24.54 0.59 6.01
N LYS A 324 -25.00 1.79 6.41
CA LYS A 324 -26.40 2.19 6.28
C LYS A 324 -26.89 2.18 4.82
N LYS A 325 -26.10 2.71 3.89
CA LYS A 325 -26.42 2.70 2.45
C LYS A 325 -26.48 1.27 1.91
N TYR A 326 -25.51 0.44 2.27
CA TYR A 326 -25.44 -0.96 1.85
C TYR A 326 -26.66 -1.74 2.32
N ARG A 327 -27.00 -1.65 3.62
CA ARG A 327 -28.20 -2.28 4.19
C ARG A 327 -29.48 -1.80 3.52
N ARG A 328 -29.60 -0.49 3.28
CA ARG A 328 -30.78 0.07 2.60
C ARG A 328 -30.94 -0.48 1.18
N GLN A 329 -29.83 -0.67 0.46
CA GLN A 329 -29.85 -1.12 -0.93
C GLN A 329 -30.01 -2.64 -1.08
N TYR A 330 -29.39 -3.42 -0.19
CA TYR A 330 -29.26 -4.87 -0.36
C TYR A 330 -29.92 -5.70 0.75
N GLY A 331 -30.29 -5.10 1.89
CA GLY A 331 -31.02 -5.77 2.96
C GLY A 331 -30.17 -6.57 3.96
N PHE A 332 -28.84 -6.53 3.86
CA PHE A 332 -27.93 -7.25 4.78
C PHE A 332 -26.62 -6.48 5.02
N GLU A 333 -25.73 -7.04 5.86
CA GLU A 333 -24.44 -6.42 6.23
C GLU A 333 -23.40 -6.51 5.11
N PRO A 334 -22.58 -5.47 4.87
CA PRO A 334 -21.46 -5.58 3.95
C PRO A 334 -20.35 -6.51 4.50
N GLY A 335 -19.91 -7.47 3.69
CA GLY A 335 -18.71 -8.27 3.95
C GLY A 335 -17.41 -7.52 3.64
N GLU A 336 -16.26 -8.17 3.90
CA GLU A 336 -14.92 -7.61 3.61
C GLU A 336 -14.80 -7.14 2.15
N TYR A 337 -15.30 -7.94 1.21
CA TYR A 337 -15.18 -7.65 -0.22
C TYR A 337 -16.04 -6.48 -0.66
N ALA A 338 -17.15 -6.19 0.03
CA ALA A 338 -17.96 -5.00 -0.22
C ALA A 338 -17.21 -3.71 0.11
N PHE A 339 -16.46 -3.67 1.23
CA PHE A 339 -15.61 -2.53 1.55
C PHE A 339 -14.49 -2.34 0.50
N LYS A 340 -13.87 -3.44 0.06
CA LYS A 340 -12.84 -3.40 -0.99
C LYS A 340 -13.37 -2.88 -2.30
N GLY A 341 -14.52 -3.42 -2.74
CA GLY A 341 -15.21 -2.94 -3.93
C GLY A 341 -15.52 -1.46 -3.83
N PHE A 342 -16.10 -1.01 -2.70
CA PHE A 342 -16.48 0.38 -2.49
C PHE A 342 -15.29 1.33 -2.61
N ASP A 343 -14.19 1.06 -1.90
CA ASP A 343 -13.00 1.92 -1.92
C ASP A 343 -12.39 2.01 -3.32
N ILE A 344 -12.29 0.88 -4.03
CA ILE A 344 -11.79 0.83 -5.41
C ILE A 344 -12.72 1.61 -6.35
N GLY A 345 -14.03 1.43 -6.22
CA GLY A 345 -15.03 2.15 -7.02
C GLY A 345 -14.97 3.66 -6.81
N VAL A 346 -14.93 4.12 -5.55
CA VAL A 346 -14.81 5.55 -5.25
C VAL A 346 -13.51 6.13 -5.82
N TYR A 347 -12.38 5.45 -5.59
CA TYR A 347 -11.07 5.95 -6.00
C TYR A 347 -10.97 6.12 -7.52
N PHE A 348 -11.25 5.06 -8.29
CA PHE A 348 -11.15 5.13 -9.74
C PHE A 348 -12.27 5.95 -10.37
N GLY A 349 -13.48 5.93 -9.80
CA GLY A 349 -14.56 6.80 -10.24
C GLY A 349 -14.15 8.29 -10.14
N LYS A 350 -13.60 8.71 -9.00
CA LYS A 350 -13.09 10.07 -8.82
C LYS A 350 -11.95 10.41 -9.77
N LEU A 351 -11.00 9.50 -9.97
CA LEU A 351 -9.90 9.73 -10.92
C LEU A 351 -10.41 9.95 -12.34
N LEU A 352 -11.34 9.11 -12.82
CA LEU A 352 -11.92 9.24 -14.16
C LEU A 352 -12.71 10.55 -14.32
N ASP A 353 -13.48 10.94 -13.31
CA ASP A 353 -14.22 12.21 -13.27
C ASP A 353 -13.30 13.45 -13.26
N GLN A 354 -12.32 13.45 -12.36
CA GLN A 354 -11.43 14.58 -12.14
C GLN A 354 -10.36 14.74 -13.21
N TYR A 355 -9.96 13.67 -13.89
CA TYR A 355 -8.80 13.72 -14.78
C TYR A 355 -9.07 13.21 -16.20
N GLY A 356 -10.26 12.69 -16.51
CA GLY A 356 -10.58 12.26 -17.87
C GLY A 356 -9.55 11.28 -18.43
N GLU A 357 -9.14 11.50 -19.67
CA GLU A 357 -8.16 10.64 -20.36
C GLU A 357 -6.78 10.58 -19.65
N ASN A 358 -6.42 11.58 -18.83
CA ASN A 358 -5.14 11.65 -18.11
C ASN A 358 -5.19 11.06 -16.69
N TYR A 359 -6.21 10.28 -16.34
CA TYR A 359 -6.37 9.78 -14.98
C TYR A 359 -5.18 8.94 -14.48
N LEU A 360 -4.53 8.18 -15.36
CA LEU A 360 -3.34 7.38 -15.03
C LEU A 360 -2.19 8.23 -14.52
N GLU A 361 -1.95 9.40 -15.12
CA GLU A 361 -0.88 10.32 -14.74
C GLU A 361 -1.05 10.89 -13.31
N ASN A 362 -2.25 10.72 -12.73
CA ASN A 362 -2.59 11.24 -11.41
C ASN A 362 -2.70 10.14 -10.34
N ILE A 363 -2.60 8.85 -10.72
CA ILE A 363 -2.65 7.72 -9.76
C ILE A 363 -1.56 7.82 -8.69
N THR A 364 -0.36 8.28 -9.04
CA THR A 364 0.76 8.42 -8.09
C THR A 364 0.71 9.72 -7.28
N LYS A 365 -0.13 10.69 -7.70
CA LYS A 365 -0.28 12.00 -7.05
C LYS A 365 -1.43 12.01 -6.06
N GLU A 366 -2.52 11.31 -6.39
CA GLU A 366 -3.71 11.22 -5.57
C GLU A 366 -3.56 10.21 -4.45
N LYS A 367 -3.74 10.69 -3.22
CA LYS A 367 -3.81 9.83 -2.04
C LYS A 367 -5.26 9.66 -1.64
N TYR A 368 -5.66 8.42 -1.42
CA TYR A 368 -7.01 8.09 -1.01
C TYR A 368 -7.02 7.50 0.39
N LYS A 369 -7.87 8.04 1.25
CA LYS A 369 -8.18 7.47 2.56
C LYS A 369 -9.50 6.71 2.45
N GLY A 370 -9.42 5.39 2.37
CA GLY A 370 -10.58 4.53 2.24
C GLY A 370 -11.21 4.14 3.57
N LEU A 371 -12.27 3.35 3.47
CA LEU A 371 -12.94 2.72 4.61
C LEU A 371 -12.12 1.57 5.20
N HIS A 372 -11.39 0.83 4.36
CA HIS A 372 -10.63 -0.36 4.79
C HIS A 372 -9.11 -0.26 4.62
N ASN A 373 -8.65 0.49 3.61
CA ASN A 373 -7.25 0.74 3.34
C ASN A 373 -7.10 2.13 2.72
N ASN A 374 -5.88 2.65 2.80
CA ASN A 374 -5.51 3.83 2.02
C ASN A 374 -4.92 3.38 0.68
N PHE A 375 -4.99 4.25 -0.32
CA PHE A 375 -4.27 4.05 -1.58
C PHE A 375 -3.24 5.15 -1.78
N SER A 376 -1.99 4.72 -2.03
CA SER A 376 -0.87 5.57 -2.40
C SER A 376 0.03 4.76 -3.31
N PHE A 377 0.12 5.16 -4.58
CA PHE A 377 0.77 4.36 -5.60
C PHE A 377 2.18 4.85 -5.91
N ILE A 378 3.04 3.91 -6.22
CA ILE A 378 4.25 4.13 -7.02
C ILE A 378 4.01 3.58 -8.42
N HIS A 379 4.81 4.02 -9.39
CA HIS A 379 4.79 3.50 -10.75
C HIS A 379 6.14 2.82 -11.05
N ASP A 380 6.07 1.62 -11.59
CA ASP A 380 7.19 0.87 -12.14
C ASP A 380 6.90 0.61 -13.62
N GLU A 381 7.86 0.87 -14.50
CA GLU A 381 7.66 0.80 -15.95
C GLU A 381 7.32 -0.60 -16.46
N LYS A 382 7.67 -1.67 -15.72
CA LYS A 382 7.40 -3.06 -16.10
C LYS A 382 6.22 -3.65 -15.33
N LEU A 383 6.04 -3.22 -14.09
CA LEU A 383 5.08 -3.81 -13.16
C LEU A 383 3.80 -2.98 -13.01
N GLY A 384 3.76 -1.78 -13.59
CA GLY A 384 2.65 -0.85 -13.51
C GLY A 384 2.58 -0.12 -12.18
N TYR A 385 1.36 0.19 -11.74
CA TYR A 385 1.09 0.94 -10.53
C TYR A 385 0.93 0.00 -9.34
N ILE A 386 1.66 0.27 -8.26
CA ILE A 386 1.67 -0.59 -7.06
C ILE A 386 1.24 0.24 -5.86
N ASN A 387 0.14 -0.16 -5.22
CA ASN A 387 -0.24 0.45 -3.95
C ASN A 387 0.80 0.08 -2.88
N THR A 388 1.28 1.10 -2.17
CA THR A 388 2.29 0.97 -1.10
C THR A 388 1.72 1.26 0.29
N SER A 389 0.46 1.67 0.36
CA SER A 389 -0.21 1.93 1.63
C SER A 389 -0.47 0.62 2.39
N LEU A 390 0.16 0.53 3.57
CA LEU A 390 0.02 -0.55 4.53
C LEU A 390 -0.07 0.03 5.93
N MET A 391 -0.91 -0.58 6.76
CA MET A 391 -1.02 -0.25 8.17
C MET A 391 -0.09 -1.14 9.00
N LEU A 392 0.35 -0.63 10.14
CA LEU A 392 0.84 -1.44 11.25
C LEU A 392 -0.22 -1.46 12.34
N LEU A 393 -0.55 -2.65 12.81
CA LEU A 393 -1.52 -2.89 13.86
C LEU A 393 -0.82 -3.43 15.09
N LYS A 394 -1.11 -2.86 16.26
CA LYS A 394 -0.60 -3.32 17.56
C LYS A 394 -1.72 -3.91 18.40
N TYR A 395 -1.48 -5.05 19.04
CA TYR A 395 -2.38 -5.58 20.06
C TYR A 395 -2.33 -4.70 21.32
N LYS A 396 -3.44 -4.03 21.63
CA LYS A 396 -3.61 -3.14 22.79
C LYS A 396 -5.07 -3.12 23.22
N ASN A 397 -5.32 -3.16 24.53
CA ASN A 397 -6.66 -3.21 25.13
C ASN A 397 -7.53 -4.32 24.51
N PHE A 398 -6.93 -5.51 24.35
CA PHE A 398 -7.58 -6.68 23.76
C PHE A 398 -8.06 -6.51 22.29
N ALA A 399 -7.56 -5.50 21.57
CA ALA A 399 -7.88 -5.23 20.18
C ALA A 399 -6.65 -4.89 19.34
N LEU A 400 -6.75 -5.07 18.02
CA LEU A 400 -5.78 -4.58 17.05
C LEU A 400 -6.07 -3.11 16.71
N ASN A 401 -5.13 -2.22 17.06
CA ASN A 401 -5.23 -0.79 16.81
C ASN A 401 -4.17 -0.35 15.80
N ILE A 402 -4.53 0.56 14.89
CA ILE A 402 -3.61 1.16 13.92
C ILE A 402 -2.59 2.02 14.69
N ILE A 403 -1.31 1.85 14.38
CA ILE A 403 -0.20 2.64 14.93
C ILE A 403 0.63 3.35 13.84
N GLU A 404 0.54 2.89 12.59
CA GLU A 404 1.16 3.52 11.41
C GLU A 404 0.32 3.22 10.17
#